data_AF-A0A1G8KXZ7-F1
#
_entry.id   AF-A0A1G8KXZ7-F1
#
_cell.length_a   1.000
_cell.length_b   1.000
_cell.length_c   1.000
_cell.angle_alpha   90.00
_cell.angle_beta   90.00
_cell.angle_gamma   90.00
#
_symmetry.space_group_name_H-M   'P 1'
#
loop_
_entity.id
_entity.type
_entity.pdbx_description
1 polymer ?
#
loop_
_entity_poly.entity_id
_entity_poly.type
_entity_poly.pdbx_seq_one_letter_code
_entity_poly.pdbx_strand_id
1 'polypeptide(L)' 'MEYTVNKLARLSSVSGRTIRYYDQIGLLKPARINSSGYRIYGTRF' A
#
# COMPACT_ATOMS: atom_id res chain seq x y z
N MET A 1 7.13 -7.62 6.62
CA MET A 1 5.68 -7.66 6.94
C MET A 1 4.90 -7.14 5.74
N GLU A 2 3.77 -7.78 5.41
CA GLU A 2 2.88 -7.39 4.31
C GLU A 2 1.61 -6.69 4.83
N TYR A 3 1.22 -5.61 4.16
CA TYR A 3 0.12 -4.73 4.51
C TYR A 3 -0.75 -4.44 3.28
N THR A 4 -2.07 -4.55 3.42
CA THR A 4 -3.00 -4.04 2.42
C THR A 4 -3.12 -2.51 2.56
N VAL A 5 -3.68 -1.83 1.55
CA VAL A 5 -3.98 -0.38 1.60
C VAL A 5 -4.68 0.00 2.91
N ASN A 6 -5.70 -0.77 3.32
CA ASN A 6 -6.47 -0.49 4.53
C ASN A 6 -5.66 -0.69 5.82
N LYS A 7 -4.80 -1.71 5.85
CA LYS A 7 -3.96 -1.96 7.03
C LYS A 7 -2.87 -0.89 7.15
N LEU A 8 -2.24 -0.52 6.04
CA LEU A 8 -1.24 0.53 5.99
C LEU A 8 -1.83 1.89 6.39
N ALA A 9 -2.99 2.25 5.84
CA ALA A 9 -3.72 3.46 6.18
C ALA A 9 -3.96 3.61 7.69
N ARG A 10 -4.41 2.54 8.35
CA ARG A 10 -4.62 2.55 9.81
C ARG A 10 -3.31 2.68 10.60
N LEU A 11 -2.24 2.03 10.17
CA LEU A 11 -0.96 2.07 10.86
C LEU A 11 -0.29 3.44 10.79
N SER A 12 -0.40 4.12 9.65
CA SER A 12 0.19 5.44 9.44
C SER A 12 -0.77 6.59 9.72
N SER A 13 -1.96 6.32 10.28
CA SER A 13 -3.01 7.32 10.54
C SER A 13 -3.35 8.20 9.33
N VAL A 14 -3.33 7.63 8.12
CA VAL A 14 -3.72 8.31 6.88
C VAL A 14 -4.91 7.61 6.24
N SER A 15 -5.59 8.29 5.34
CA SER A 15 -6.68 7.66 4.60
C SER A 15 -6.16 6.65 3.59
N GLY A 16 -6.95 5.62 3.26
CA GLY A 16 -6.66 4.72 2.13
C GLY A 16 -6.63 5.45 0.77
N ARG A 17 -7.17 6.67 0.69
CA ARG A 17 -7.04 7.56 -0.47
C ARG A 17 -5.62 8.13 -0.57
N THR A 18 -5.03 8.53 0.55
CA THR A 18 -3.65 9.03 0.62
C THR A 18 -2.65 7.98 0.14
N ILE A 19 -2.80 6.73 0.62
CA ILE A 19 -1.95 5.61 0.16
C ILE A 19 -2.06 5.39 -1.35
N ARG A 20 -3.28 5.42 -1.90
CA ARG A 20 -3.52 5.29 -3.36
C ARG A 20 -2.94 6.47 -4.15
N TYR A 21 -3.02 7.67 -3.59
CA TYR A 21 -2.40 8.85 -4.20
C TYR A 21 -0.87 8.70 -4.25
N TYR A 22 -0.25 8.23 -3.18
CA TYR A 22 1.20 7.96 -3.14
C TYR A 22 1.64 6.88 -4.13
N ASP A 23 0.83 5.85 -4.34
CA ASP A 23 1.03 4.86 -5.42
C ASP A 23 0.94 5.51 -6.80
N GLN A 24 -0.08 6.33 -7.05
CA GLN A 24 -0.31 6.99 -8.32
C GLN A 24 0.84 7.96 -8.71
N ILE A 25 1.40 8.69 -7.75
CA ILE A 25 2.54 9.59 -7.99
C ILE A 25 3.90 8.88 -7.91
N GLY A 26 3.92 7.56 -7.66
CA GLY A 26 5.13 6.76 -7.58
C GLY A 26 5.96 6.94 -6.29
N LEU A 27 5.44 7.67 -5.30
CA LEU A 27 6.07 7.86 -3.98
C LEU A 27 6.07 6.56 -3.17
N LEU A 28 5.00 5.76 -3.27
CA LEU A 28 4.84 4.52 -2.52
C LEU A 28 4.40 3.39 -3.47
N LYS A 29 5.34 2.55 -3.88
CA LYS A 29 5.04 1.41 -4.76
C LYS A 29 4.65 0.18 -3.95
N PRO A 30 3.62 -0.59 -4.37
CA PRO A 30 3.32 -1.87 -3.76
C PRO A 30 4.49 -2.84 -4.00
N ALA A 31 4.79 -3.66 -2.99
CA ALA A 31 5.81 -4.70 -3.09
C ALA A 31 5.39 -5.80 -4.09
N ARG A 32 4.09 -6.08 -4.15
CA ARG A 32 3.49 -7.01 -5.12
C ARG A 32 1.99 -6.77 -5.27
N ILE A 33 1.45 -7.29 -6.36
CA ILE A 33 0.02 -7.45 -6.57
C ILE A 33 -0.28 -8.93 -6.40
N ASN A 34 -1.26 -9.27 -5.55
CA ASN A 34 -1.64 -10.68 -5.38
C ASN A 34 -2.48 -11.17 -6.58
N SER A 35 -2.73 -12.48 -6.65
CA SER A 35 -3.54 -13.10 -7.72
C SER A 35 -4.96 -12.55 -7.82
N SER A 36 -5.48 -11.94 -6.76
CA SER A 36 -6.80 -11.30 -6.71
C SER A 36 -6.79 -9.81 -7.07
N GLY A 37 -5.64 -9.23 -7.46
CA GLY A 37 -5.52 -7.82 -7.84
C GLY A 37 -5.35 -6.83 -6.68
N TYR A 38 -5.23 -7.29 -5.44
CA TYR A 38 -4.93 -6.43 -4.30
C TYR A 38 -3.47 -6.01 -4.27
N ARG A 39 -3.26 -4.73 -3.99
CA ARG A 39 -1.94 -4.13 -3.75
C ARG A 39 -1.47 -4.47 -2.34
N ILE A 40 -0.31 -5.12 -2.28
CA ILE A 40 0.36 -5.47 -1.03
C ILE A 40 1.58 -4.57 -0.87
N TYR A 41 1.58 -3.79 0.20
CA TYR A 41 2.67 -2.92 0.61
C TYR A 41 3.48 -3.63 1.67
N GLY A 42 4.79 -3.62 1.55
CA GLY A 42 5.67 -4.25 2.51
C GLY A 42 7.09 -3.82 2.25
N THR A 43 7.92 -3.88 3.28
CA THR A 43 9.34 -3.61 3.12
C THR A 43 9.95 -4.78 2.38
N ARG A 44 10.26 -4.58 1.10
CA ARG A 44 11.19 -5.40 0.36
C ARG A 44 12.58 -4.91 0.75
N PHE A 45 13.22 -5.60 1.69
CA PHE A 45 14.66 -5.53 1.85
C PHE A 45 15.29 -6.51 0.85
#